data_AF-A0A4U0YRD5-F1
#
_entry.id   AF-A0A4U0YRD5-F1
#
_cell.length_a   1.000
_cell.length_b   1.000
_cell.length_c   1.000
_cell.angle_alpha   90.00
_cell.angle_beta   90.00
_cell.angle_gamma   90.00
#
_symmetry.space_group_name_H-M   'P 1'
#
loop_
_entity.id
_entity.type
_entity.pdbx_description
1 polymer ?
#
loop_
_entity_poly.entity_id
_entity_poly.type
_entity_poly.pdbx_seq_one_letter_code
_entity_poly.pdbx_strand_id
1 'polypeptide(L)'
;PDAPPALAAPGSPGAVAEADAAAGGPITVTVQPGFTLWRIAEDNFGSGIRYVQVYEANRDRIRDADLIYPGQVFTLPSRTD
;
A
#
# COMPACT_ATOMS: atom_id res chain seq x y z
N PRO A 1 16.18 3.44 -10.61
CA PRO A 1 15.64 4.58 -9.84
C PRO A 1 15.64 4.19 -8.38
N ASP A 2 16.50 4.84 -7.60
CA ASP A 2 16.53 4.73 -6.14
C ASP A 2 15.17 5.25 -5.64
N ALA A 3 14.38 4.41 -4.98
CA ALA A 3 13.19 4.90 -4.29
C ALA A 3 13.67 5.98 -3.29
N PRO A 4 12.98 7.13 -3.14
CA PRO A 4 13.34 8.07 -2.08
C PRO A 4 13.32 7.30 -0.75
N PRO A 5 14.19 7.65 0.22
CA PRO A 5 14.39 6.85 1.42
C PRO A 5 13.13 6.94 2.28
N ALA A 6 12.16 6.08 1.99
CA ALA A 6 11.14 5.69 2.93
C ALA A 6 11.89 5.01 4.06
N LEU A 7 11.90 5.63 5.24
CA LEU A 7 12.45 5.05 6.45
C LEU A 7 11.65 3.77 6.77
N ALA A 8 12.08 2.63 6.22
CA ALA A 8 11.59 1.32 6.61
C ALA A 8 12.77 0.52 7.14
N ALA A 9 12.83 0.43 8.47
CA ALA A 9 13.72 -0.46 9.20
C ALA A 9 13.54 -1.93 8.76
N PRO A 10 14.58 -2.77 8.89
CA PRO A 10 14.54 -4.16 8.45
C PRO A 10 13.70 -5.03 9.40
N GLY A 11 12.77 -5.81 8.86
CA GLY A 11 12.00 -6.79 9.63
C GLY A 11 11.03 -7.62 8.78
N SER A 12 11.58 -8.65 8.12
CA SER A 12 11.09 -10.04 8.00
C SER A 12 9.61 -10.39 7.71
N PRO A 13 9.34 -11.58 7.13
CA PRO A 13 8.15 -11.86 6.34
C PRO A 13 7.00 -12.37 7.21
N GLY A 14 5.79 -11.84 7.00
CA GLY A 14 4.64 -12.34 7.74
C GLY A 14 3.40 -11.48 7.57
N ALA A 15 2.84 -11.47 6.37
CA ALA A 15 1.42 -11.22 6.22
C ALA A 15 0.98 -11.97 4.96
N VAL A 16 0.38 -13.14 5.18
CA VAL A 16 -0.57 -13.70 4.22
C VAL A 16 -1.71 -12.70 4.13
N ALA A 17 -1.58 -11.74 3.21
CA ALA A 17 -2.75 -11.00 2.75
C ALA A 17 -3.61 -12.06 2.06
N GLU A 18 -4.73 -12.42 2.68
CA GLU A 18 -5.81 -13.13 2.02
C GLU A 18 -6.25 -12.26 0.84
N ALA A 19 -5.58 -12.50 -0.29
CA ALA A 19 -5.90 -11.95 -1.58
C ALA A 19 -7.17 -12.64 -2.05
N ASP A 20 -8.33 -12.15 -1.61
CA ASP A 20 -9.57 -12.33 -2.35
C ASP A 20 -9.49 -11.44 -3.61
N ALA A 21 -8.63 -11.85 -4.54
CA ALA A 21 -8.28 -11.15 -5.77
C ALA A 21 -9.25 -11.48 -6.92
N ALA A 22 -10.53 -11.72 -6.63
CA ALA A 22 -11.49 -12.25 -7.61
C ALA A 22 -12.59 -11.28 -8.07
N ALA A 23 -12.63 -10.03 -7.59
CA ALA A 23 -13.62 -9.05 -8.05
C ALA A 23 -12.92 -7.73 -8.40
N GLY A 24 -13.08 -7.24 -9.63
CA GLY A 24 -12.49 -6.00 -10.16
C GLY A 24 -12.98 -4.69 -9.52
N GLY A 25 -13.34 -4.73 -8.24
CA GLY A 25 -13.73 -3.58 -7.44
C GLY A 25 -12.57 -2.99 -6.64
N PRO A 26 -12.82 -1.87 -5.93
CA PRO A 26 -11.84 -1.25 -5.06
C PRO A 26 -11.43 -2.20 -3.93
N ILE A 27 -10.14 -2.50 -3.83
CA ILE A 27 -9.57 -3.35 -2.78
C ILE A 27 -9.29 -2.47 -1.57
N THR A 28 -9.59 -2.96 -0.37
CA THR A 28 -9.29 -2.22 0.87
C THR A 28 -8.21 -2.95 1.65
N VAL A 29 -7.11 -2.27 1.97
CA VAL A 29 -5.97 -2.82 2.71
C VAL A 29 -5.86 -2.13 4.07
N THR A 30 -5.74 -2.91 5.13
CA THR A 30 -5.43 -2.41 6.48
C THR A 30 -3.93 -2.43 6.70
N VAL A 31 -3.35 -1.27 7.03
CA VAL A 31 -1.93 -1.13 7.32
C VAL A 31 -1.59 -1.94 8.57
N GLN A 32 -0.64 -2.86 8.42
CA GLN A 32 -0.05 -3.61 9.53
C GLN A 32 1.29 -2.97 9.94
N PRO A 33 1.79 -3.25 11.16
CA PRO A 33 3.12 -2.80 11.56
C PRO A 33 4.17 -3.28 10.54
N GLY A 34 4.97 -2.35 10.00
CA GLY A 34 5.97 -2.63 8.98
C GLY A 34 5.47 -2.60 7.53
N PHE A 35 4.19 -2.31 7.28
CA PHE A 35 3.71 -2.03 5.92
C PHE A 35 4.21 -0.67 5.45
N THR A 36 4.50 -0.57 4.15
CA THR A 36 4.79 0.67 3.45
C THR A 36 3.84 0.83 2.28
N LEU A 37 3.57 2.06 1.84
CA LEU A 37 2.77 2.31 0.62
C LEU A 37 3.38 1.59 -0.60
N TRP A 38 4.71 1.53 -0.65
CA TRP A 38 5.45 0.80 -1.68
C TRP A 38 5.12 -0.69 -1.67
N ARG A 39 5.16 -1.34 -0.50
CA ARG A 39 4.83 -2.78 -0.38
C ARG A 39 3.36 -3.07 -0.69
N ILE A 40 2.45 -2.20 -0.24
CA ILE A 40 1.02 -2.29 -0.55
C ILE A 40 0.81 -2.21 -2.08
N ALA A 41 1.50 -1.28 -2.73
CA ALA A 41 1.41 -1.11 -4.18
C ALA A 41 2.08 -2.25 -4.96
N GLU A 42 3.21 -2.77 -4.47
CA GLU A 42 3.88 -3.92 -5.07
C GLU A 42 3.01 -5.17 -5.00
N ASP A 43 2.38 -5.44 -3.85
CA ASP A 43 1.51 -6.60 -3.64
C ASP A 43 0.24 -6.55 -4.52
N ASN A 44 -0.38 -5.37 -4.65
CA ASN A 44 -1.66 -5.23 -5.36
C ASN A 44 -1.49 -4.91 -6.85
N PHE A 45 -0.52 -4.06 -7.21
CA PHE A 45 -0.30 -3.64 -8.60
C PHE A 45 0.91 -4.31 -9.26
N GLY A 46 1.68 -5.11 -8.54
CA GLY A 46 2.93 -5.72 -9.04
C GLY A 46 4.05 -4.71 -9.25
N SER A 47 3.88 -3.46 -8.81
CA SER A 47 4.85 -2.40 -9.01
C SER A 47 4.78 -1.41 -7.86
N GLY A 48 5.79 -1.43 -7.00
CA GLY A 48 5.83 -0.54 -5.85
C GLY A 48 5.83 0.95 -6.23
N ILE A 49 6.22 1.32 -7.47
CA ILE A 49 6.13 2.70 -7.97
C ILE A 49 4.68 3.21 -8.02
N ARG A 50 3.68 2.31 -8.13
CA ARG A 50 2.26 2.69 -8.07
C ARG A 50 1.79 3.10 -6.67
N TYR A 51 2.68 3.19 -5.69
CA TYR A 51 2.37 3.79 -4.38
C TYR A 51 1.80 5.21 -4.50
N VAL A 52 2.18 5.95 -5.55
CA VAL A 52 1.62 7.29 -5.83
C VAL A 52 0.11 7.21 -6.07
N GLN A 53 -0.38 6.21 -6.80
CA GLN A 53 -1.82 6.02 -7.01
C GLN A 53 -2.55 5.66 -5.72
N VAL A 54 -1.93 4.84 -4.86
CA VAL A 54 -2.45 4.54 -3.53
C VAL A 54 -2.53 5.80 -2.69
N TYR A 55 -1.48 6.63 -2.73
CA TYR A 55 -1.43 7.90 -2.01
C TYR A 55 -2.50 8.88 -2.51
N GLU A 56 -2.63 9.05 -3.82
CA GLU A 56 -3.62 9.96 -4.41
C GLU A 56 -5.06 9.52 -4.11
N ALA A 57 -5.35 8.22 -4.22
CA ALA A 57 -6.67 7.68 -3.89
C ALA A 57 -7.05 7.82 -2.41
N ASN A 58 -6.06 8.01 -1.52
CA ASN A 58 -6.25 8.10 -0.07
C ASN A 58 -5.73 9.43 0.48
N ARG A 59 -5.60 10.47 -0.34
CA ARG A 59 -5.01 11.75 0.09
C ARG A 59 -5.78 12.40 1.24
N ASP A 60 -7.07 12.13 1.34
CA ASP A 60 -7.93 12.57 2.45
C ASP A 60 -7.62 11.83 3.77
N ARG A 61 -6.96 10.66 3.69
CA ARG A 61 -6.63 9.78 4.82
C ARG A 61 -5.14 9.75 5.14
N ILE A 62 -4.29 10.10 4.17
CA ILE A 62 -2.84 10.12 4.29
C ILE A 62 -2.38 11.57 4.33
N ARG A 63 -2.00 12.04 5.51
CA ARG A 63 -1.42 13.37 5.68
C ARG A 63 -0.04 13.47 5.04
N ASP A 64 0.79 12.46 5.26
CA ASP A 64 2.13 12.36 4.72
C ASP A 64 2.37 10.93 4.25
N ALA A 65 2.89 10.76 3.04
CA ALA A 65 3.11 9.43 2.44
C ALA A 65 4.10 8.56 3.24
N ASP A 66 4.99 9.19 4.02
CA ASP A 66 5.95 8.54 4.90
C ASP A 66 5.37 8.23 6.30
N LEU A 67 4.32 8.95 6.72
CA LEU A 67 3.68 8.77 8.03
C LEU A 67 2.37 8.00 7.90
N ILE A 68 2.51 6.69 7.63
CA ILE A 68 1.41 5.75 7.74
C ILE A 68 1.51 4.95 9.04
N TYR A 69 0.36 4.70 9.66
CA TYR A 69 0.24 4.06 10.96
C TYR A 69 -0.53 2.74 10.85
N PRO A 70 -0.15 1.73 11.66
CA PRO A 70 -0.90 0.49 11.74
C PRO A 70 -2.35 0.74 12.17
N GLY A 71 -3.29 0.03 11.56
CA GLY A 71 -4.73 0.20 11.74
C GLY A 71 -5.37 1.23 10.81
N GLN A 72 -4.58 1.98 10.03
CA GLN A 72 -5.14 2.76 8.93
C GLN A 72 -5.68 1.86 7.83
N VAL A 73 -6.79 2.28 7.23
CA VAL A 73 -7.45 1.55 6.14
C VAL A 73 -7.35 2.38 4.88
N PHE A 74 -6.75 1.81 3.84
CA PHE A 74 -6.55 2.43 2.53
C PHE A 74 -7.36 1.72 1.46
N THR A 75 -7.99 2.51 0.61
CA THR A 75 -8.71 2.03 -0.57
C THR A 75 -7.79 2.11 -1.78
N LEU A 76 -7.53 0.96 -2.41
CA LEU A 76 -6.75 0.89 -3.61
C LEU A 76 -7.69 0.99 -4.83
N PRO A 77 -7.34 1.80 -5.83
CA PRO A 77 -8.09 1.83 -7.08
C PRO A 77 -8.00 0.47 -7.78
N SER A 78 -9.05 0.10 -8.52
CA SER A 78 -9.05 -1.09 -9.36
C SER A 78 -7.83 -1.07 -10.30
N ARG A 79 -7.13 -2.22 -10.42
CA ARG A 79 -5.94 -2.35 -11.29
C ARG A 79 -6.25 -2.20 -12.78
N THR A 80 -7.53 -2.33 -13.14
CA THR A 80 -8.07 -2.17 -14.49
C THR A 80 -8.14 -0.69 -14.84
N ASP A 81 -7.04 -0.18 -15.39
CA ASP A 81 -7.10 0.78 -16.50
C ASP A 81 -6.93 -0.02 -17.80
#